data_AF-A0AA35K0F2-F1
#
_entry.id   AF-A0AA35K0F2-F1
#
_cell.length_a   1.000
_cell.length_b   1.000
_cell.length_c   1.000
_cell.angle_alpha   90.00
_cell.angle_beta   90.00
_cell.angle_gamma   90.00
#
_symmetry.space_group_name_H-M   'P 1'
#
loop_
_entity.id
_entity.type
_entity.pdbx_description
1 polymer ?
#
loop_
_entity_poly.entity_id
_entity_poly.type
_entity_poly.pdbx_seq_one_letter_code
_entity_poly.pdbx_strand_id
1 'polypeptide(L)'
;MEREKFQNETGLTVVKKVKYLGVYLTSKNLNLYKDNYEKCWSEIKKDLEIWSNLKLSMLGRIAVIKMNVLPRMLFLFQTLQILDKIDCFKRWQKDISKFVWQGKSPE
;
A
#
# COMPACT_ATOMS: atom_id res chain seq x y z
N MET A 1 14.24 -27.96 18.33
CA MET A 1 13.77 -28.20 19.72
C MET A 1 12.56 -27.35 20.11
N GLU A 2 12.66 -26.03 20.40
CA GLU A 2 11.47 -25.25 20.83
C GLU A 2 10.38 -25.11 19.76
N ARG A 3 10.76 -24.84 18.49
CA ARG A 3 9.79 -24.76 17.38
C ARG A 3 9.09 -26.08 17.11
N GLU A 4 9.82 -27.20 17.19
CA GLU A 4 9.25 -28.54 16.99
C GLU A 4 8.33 -28.92 18.15
N LYS A 5 8.69 -28.57 19.38
CA LYS A 5 7.84 -28.77 20.56
C LYS A 5 6.53 -27.99 20.42
N PHE A 6 6.60 -26.72 20.05
CA PHE A 6 5.42 -25.88 19.80
C PHE A 6 4.54 -26.44 18.67
N GLN A 7 5.15 -26.88 17.57
CA GLN A 7 4.42 -27.48 16.44
C GLN A 7 3.71 -28.78 16.85
N ASN A 8 4.37 -29.63 17.65
CA ASN A 8 3.79 -30.88 18.13
C ASN A 8 2.65 -30.66 19.14
N GLU A 9 2.72 -29.63 19.97
CA GLU A 9 1.69 -29.30 20.97
C GLU A 9 0.47 -28.59 20.35
N THR A 10 0.68 -27.70 19.38
CA THR A 10 -0.39 -26.86 18.81
C THR A 10 -0.94 -27.36 17.48
N GLY A 11 -0.20 -28.23 16.78
CA GLY A 11 -0.48 -28.62 15.39
C GLY A 11 -0.29 -27.49 14.36
N LEU A 12 0.17 -26.31 14.78
CA LEU A 12 0.30 -25.14 13.90
C LEU A 12 1.71 -25.05 13.28
N THR A 13 1.78 -24.92 11.97
CA THR A 13 3.06 -24.72 11.26
C THR A 13 3.62 -23.32 11.47
N VAL A 14 4.87 -23.23 11.94
CA VAL A 14 5.56 -21.95 12.11
C VAL A 14 6.16 -21.49 10.78
N VAL A 15 5.58 -20.46 10.18
CA VAL A 15 6.05 -19.85 8.93
C VAL A 15 6.63 -18.46 9.15
N LYS A 16 7.52 -18.01 8.25
CA LYS A 16 8.18 -16.69 8.35
C LYS A 16 7.28 -15.53 7.94
N LYS A 17 6.20 -15.82 7.19
CA LYS A 17 5.27 -14.84 6.59
C LYS A 17 3.89 -15.49 6.47
N VAL A 18 2.86 -14.78 6.90
CA VAL A 18 1.45 -15.20 6.81
C VAL A 18 0.67 -14.12 6.07
N LYS A 19 -0.34 -14.51 5.29
CA LYS A 19 -1.29 -13.57 4.69
C LYS A 19 -2.60 -13.62 5.47
N TYR A 20 -3.07 -12.48 5.94
CA TYR A 20 -4.34 -12.35 6.65
C TYR A 20 -5.09 -11.11 6.15
N LEU A 21 -6.35 -11.28 5.75
CA LEU A 21 -7.20 -10.21 5.18
C LEU A 21 -6.52 -9.38 4.07
N GLY A 22 -5.73 -10.05 3.23
CA GLY A 22 -5.01 -9.38 2.14
C GLY A 22 -3.64 -8.80 2.52
N VAL A 23 -3.34 -8.66 3.81
CA VAL A 23 -2.09 -8.10 4.35
C VAL A 23 -1.11 -9.22 4.70
N TYR A 24 0.15 -9.04 4.33
CA TYR A 24 1.23 -9.92 4.75
C TYR A 24 1.80 -9.50 6.10
N LEU A 25 1.74 -10.41 7.07
CA LEU A 25 2.32 -10.27 8.39
C LEU A 25 3.66 -11.01 8.44
N THR A 26 4.68 -10.30 8.92
CA THR A 26 6.03 -10.80 9.11
C THR A 26 6.60 -10.23 10.40
N SER A 27 7.49 -10.98 11.07
CA SER A 27 8.10 -10.49 12.31
C SER A 27 9.08 -9.31 12.12
N LYS A 28 9.50 -9.02 10.87
CA LYS A 28 10.44 -7.93 10.55
C LYS A 28 9.70 -6.73 9.95
N ASN A 29 9.79 -5.57 10.60
CA ASN A 29 9.14 -4.32 10.14
C ASN A 29 9.53 -3.91 8.71
N LEU A 30 10.78 -4.12 8.31
CA LEU A 30 11.25 -3.84 6.94
C LEU A 30 10.45 -4.59 5.87
N ASN A 31 10.08 -5.85 6.16
CA ASN A 31 9.34 -6.68 5.23
C ASN A 31 7.85 -6.30 5.22
N LEU A 32 7.28 -5.88 6.35
CA LEU A 32 5.88 -5.40 6.41
C LEU A 32 5.64 -4.22 5.45
N TYR A 33 6.58 -3.26 5.37
CA TYR A 33 6.44 -2.14 4.44
C TYR A 33 6.54 -2.59 2.97
N LYS A 34 7.60 -3.32 2.62
CA LYS A 34 7.87 -3.74 1.25
C LYS A 34 6.77 -4.66 0.70
N ASP A 35 6.33 -5.62 1.51
CA ASP A 35 5.37 -6.64 1.08
C ASP A 35 3.94 -6.11 0.94
N ASN A 36 3.61 -5.00 1.61
CA ASN A 36 2.26 -4.43 1.64
C ASN A 36 2.19 -3.05 0.98
N TYR A 37 2.87 -2.05 1.54
CA TYR A 37 2.77 -0.66 1.09
C TYR A 37 3.38 -0.44 -0.28
N GLU A 38 4.60 -0.94 -0.51
CA GLU A 38 5.29 -0.76 -1.79
C GLU A 38 4.56 -1.53 -2.90
N LYS A 39 4.10 -2.74 -2.61
CA LYS A 39 3.27 -3.52 -3.54
C LYS A 39 1.94 -2.82 -3.84
N CYS A 40 1.20 -2.40 -2.83
CA CYS A 40 -0.08 -1.69 -3.02
C CYS A 40 0.11 -0.40 -3.82
N TRP A 41 1.17 0.36 -3.56
CA TRP A 41 1.47 1.56 -4.32
C TRP A 41 1.81 1.27 -5.78
N SER A 42 2.53 0.17 -6.05
CA SER A 42 2.85 -0.22 -7.43
C SER A 42 1.60 -0.54 -8.25
N GLU A 43 0.57 -1.13 -7.62
CA GLU A 43 -0.73 -1.39 -8.25
C GLU A 43 -1.50 -0.09 -8.47
N ILE A 44 -1.59 0.76 -7.43
CA ILE A 44 -2.19 2.11 -7.55
C ILE A 44 -1.57 2.88 -8.71
N LYS A 45 -0.24 2.86 -8.85
CA LYS A 45 0.45 3.58 -9.92
C LYS A 45 0.03 3.11 -11.32
N LYS A 46 -0.14 1.80 -11.51
CA LYS A 46 -0.66 1.24 -12.77
C LYS A 46 -2.10 1.69 -13.02
N ASP A 47 -2.93 1.70 -11.98
CA ASP A 47 -4.32 2.18 -12.07
C ASP A 47 -4.35 3.67 -12.46
N LEU A 48 -3.49 4.50 -11.85
CA LEU A 48 -3.35 5.92 -12.20
C LEU A 48 -2.90 6.12 -13.66
N GLU A 49 -1.96 5.30 -14.15
CA GLU A 49 -1.53 5.33 -15.56
C GLU A 49 -2.69 4.99 -16.50
N ILE A 50 -3.48 3.95 -16.20
CA ILE A 50 -4.67 3.61 -16.98
C ILE A 50 -5.70 4.75 -16.95
N TRP A 51 -6.03 5.27 -15.77
CA TRP A 51 -7.01 6.35 -15.61
C TRP A 51 -6.53 7.68 -16.18
N SER A 52 -5.22 7.88 -16.34
CA SER A 52 -4.67 9.11 -16.91
C SER A 52 -5.02 9.28 -18.40
N ASN A 53 -5.29 8.16 -19.08
CA ASN A 53 -5.75 8.14 -20.47
C ASN A 53 -7.25 8.48 -20.60
N LEU A 54 -8.00 8.45 -19.51
CA LEU A 54 -9.41 8.83 -19.50
C LEU A 54 -9.55 10.35 -19.53
N LYS A 55 -10.53 10.85 -20.29
CA LYS A 55 -10.88 12.27 -20.34
C LYS A 55 -11.67 12.68 -19.09
N LEU A 56 -11.00 12.72 -17.94
CA LEU A 56 -11.55 13.17 -16.66
C LEU A 56 -11.27 14.65 -16.43
N SER A 57 -12.24 15.37 -15.87
CA SER A 57 -12.02 16.71 -15.31
C SER A 57 -11.06 16.64 -14.12
N MET A 58 -10.48 17.77 -13.73
CA MET A 58 -9.60 17.84 -12.56
C MET A 58 -10.31 17.39 -11.28
N LEU A 59 -11.56 17.82 -11.07
CA LEU A 59 -12.40 17.38 -9.96
C LEU A 59 -12.69 15.87 -10.03
N GLY A 60 -12.93 15.34 -11.23
CA GLY A 60 -13.09 13.90 -11.45
C GLY A 60 -11.85 13.11 -11.03
N ARG A 61 -10.64 13.59 -11.37
CA ARG A 61 -9.39 12.95 -10.93
C ARG A 61 -9.23 12.98 -9.42
N ILE A 62 -9.52 14.11 -8.77
CA ILE A 62 -9.48 14.21 -7.31
C ILE A 62 -10.46 13.22 -6.67
N ALA A 63 -11.67 13.09 -7.21
CA ALA A 63 -12.66 12.12 -6.75
C ALA A 63 -12.15 10.68 -6.90
N VAL A 64 -11.53 10.33 -8.03
CA VAL A 64 -10.91 9.01 -8.24
C VAL A 64 -9.84 8.72 -7.18
N ILE A 65 -8.96 9.67 -6.89
CA ILE A 65 -7.94 9.53 -5.83
C ILE A 65 -8.61 9.30 -4.46
N LYS A 66 -9.60 10.14 -4.11
CA LYS A 66 -10.31 10.04 -2.82
C LYS A 66 -11.07 8.72 -2.67
N MET A 67 -11.62 8.18 -3.75
CA MET A 67 -12.45 6.98 -3.70
C MET A 67 -11.67 5.68 -3.87
N ASN A 68 -10.52 5.68 -4.56
CA ASN A 68 -9.76 4.46 -4.83
C ASN A 68 -8.43 4.40 -4.09
N VAL A 69 -7.65 5.48 -4.12
CA VAL A 69 -6.29 5.48 -3.54
C VAL A 69 -6.36 5.63 -2.03
N LEU A 70 -7.12 6.61 -1.54
CA LEU A 70 -7.23 6.89 -0.12
C LEU A 70 -7.71 5.68 0.71
N PRO A 71 -8.81 4.97 0.38
CA PRO A 71 -9.25 3.84 1.20
C PRO A 71 -8.26 2.67 1.22
N ARG A 72 -7.59 2.38 0.09
CA ARG A 72 -6.57 1.30 0.03
C ARG A 72 -5.39 1.60 0.96
N MET A 73 -4.90 2.84 0.93
CA MET A 73 -3.79 3.25 1.80
C MET A 73 -4.22 3.37 3.27
N LEU A 74 -5.43 3.88 3.53
CA LEU A 74 -5.97 4.02 4.88
C LEU A 74 -6.14 2.67 5.56
N PHE A 75 -6.63 1.66 4.83
CA PHE A 75 -6.73 0.30 5.34
C PHE A 75 -5.36 -0.23 5.79
N LEU A 76 -4.30 -0.01 5.00
CA LEU A 76 -2.94 -0.40 5.39
C LEU A 76 -2.46 0.38 6.61
N PHE A 77 -2.69 1.69 6.70
CA PHE A 77 -2.29 2.50 7.86
C PHE A 77 -2.97 2.07 9.16
N GLN A 78 -4.26 1.70 9.09
CA GLN A 78 -5.01 1.25 10.25
C GLN A 78 -4.60 -0.16 10.70
N THR A 79 -4.26 -1.03 9.74
CA THR A 79 -3.88 -2.43 10.03
C THR A 79 -2.41 -2.59 10.40
N LEU A 80 -1.53 -1.78 9.83
CA LEU A 80 -0.08 -1.81 10.03
C LEU A 80 0.38 -0.45 10.55
N GLN A 81 0.66 -0.36 11.85
CA GLN A 81 1.15 0.85 12.54
C GLN A 81 2.62 1.17 12.17
N ILE A 82 2.94 1.30 10.88
CA ILE A 82 4.29 1.62 10.39
C ILE A 82 4.40 3.13 10.23
N LEU A 83 5.00 3.79 11.23
CA LEU A 83 5.09 5.26 11.29
C LEU A 83 6.39 5.85 10.68
N ASP A 84 7.43 5.02 10.50
CA ASP A 84 8.80 5.51 10.24
C ASP A 84 9.14 5.91 8.79
N LYS A 85 8.18 5.90 7.86
CA LYS A 85 8.47 6.08 6.41
C LYS A 85 7.94 7.40 5.84
N ILE A 86 8.27 8.53 6.44
CA ILE A 86 7.85 9.86 5.94
C ILE A 86 8.25 10.09 4.46
N ASP A 87 9.39 9.55 4.01
CA ASP A 87 9.86 9.72 2.63
C ASP A 87 8.95 9.08 1.58
N CYS A 88 8.17 8.05 1.92
CA CYS A 88 7.26 7.45 0.96
C CYS A 88 6.11 8.40 0.62
N PHE A 89 5.61 9.17 1.60
CA PHE A 89 4.55 10.15 1.37
C PHE A 89 4.96 11.20 0.35
N LYS A 90 6.22 11.64 0.34
CA LYS A 90 6.72 12.58 -0.68
C LYS A 90 6.66 11.97 -2.09
N ARG A 91 7.03 10.70 -2.24
CA ARG A 91 6.95 9.98 -3.52
C ARG A 91 5.50 9.80 -3.96
N TRP A 92 4.63 9.39 -3.03
CA TRP A 92 3.21 9.18 -3.27
C TRP A 92 2.51 10.48 -3.68
N GLN A 93 2.78 11.57 -2.97
CA GLN A 93 2.27 12.90 -3.29
C GLN A 93 2.71 13.35 -4.67
N LYS A 94 3.97 13.09 -5.06
CA LYS A 94 4.47 13.41 -6.40
C LYS A 94 3.70 12.68 -7.50
N ASP A 95 3.48 11.37 -7.33
CA ASP A 95 2.72 10.55 -8.29
C ASP A 95 1.24 11.00 -8.38
N ILE A 96 0.59 11.25 -7.24
CA ILE A 96 -0.80 11.76 -7.19
C ILE A 96 -0.89 13.14 -7.86
N SER A 97 0.01 14.06 -7.54
CA SER A 97 0.04 15.40 -8.14
C SER A 97 0.21 15.30 -9.66
N LYS A 98 1.15 14.47 -10.13
CA LYS A 98 1.34 14.26 -11.57
C LYS A 98 0.06 13.80 -12.26
N PHE A 99 -0.70 12.89 -11.63
CA PHE A 99 -1.99 12.42 -12.14
C PHE A 99 -3.07 13.52 -12.16
N VAL A 100 -3.28 14.21 -11.04
CA VAL A 100 -4.30 15.27 -10.91
C VAL A 100 -4.05 16.38 -11.93
N TRP A 101 -2.80 16.83 -12.04
CA TRP A 101 -2.39 17.93 -12.91
C TRP A 101 -2.06 17.52 -14.35
N GLN A 102 -2.12 16.22 -14.70
CA GLN A 102 -1.73 15.72 -16.02
C GLN A 102 -0.31 16.13 -16.43
N GLY A 103 0.60 16.24 -15.46
CA GLY A 103 1.97 16.69 -15.68
C GLY A 103 2.14 18.20 -15.90
N LYS A 104 1.07 19.00 -15.79
CA LYS A 104 1.16 20.47 -15.71
C LYS A 104 1.60 20.89 -14.31
N SER A 105 2.29 22.03 -14.19
CA SER A 105 2.54 22.63 -12.88
C SER A 105 1.21 23.11 -12.28
N PRO A 106 0.99 22.93 -10.96
CA PRO A 106 -0.06 23.67 -10.25
C PRO A 106 0.17 25.17 -10.46
N GLU A 107 -0.86 25.91 -10.86
CA GLU A 107 -0.87 27.39 -10.77
C GLU A 107 -0.89 27.83 -9.31
#